data_AF-A0A918KVR9-F1
#
_entry.id   AF-A0A918KVR9-F1
#
_cell.length_a   1.000
_cell.length_b   1.000
_cell.length_c   1.000
_cell.angle_alpha   90.00
_cell.angle_beta   90.00
_cell.angle_gamma   90.00
#
_symmetry.space_group_name_H-M   'P 1'
#
loop_
_entity.id
_entity.type
_entity.pdbx_description
1 polymer ?
#
loop_
_entity_poly.entity_id
_entity_poly.type
_entity_poly.pdbx_seq_one_letter_code
_entity_poly.pdbx_strand_id
1 'polypeptide(L)'
;MTTTADVRLRHIVEQSAVALTDADGRFHKRHLTDAVREQLAREDLDPHVKAAALDKLAQSLVTGFGEHRNPRRRRSGTLFHPQDIVKLGTGIWVWMDRATDSDLLEWSRLSRRNRARVDLADAEVQDYVDQRIDAFRAHADVVYLGDLERVVFGWAEDHADQTDLRRS
;
A
#
# COMPACT_ATOMS: atom_id res chain seq x y z
N MET A 1 1.20 -22.72 3.24
CA MET A 1 0.93 -23.96 2.48
C MET A 1 0.35 -23.55 1.14
N THR A 2 0.90 -24.01 0.03
CA THR A 2 0.38 -23.71 -1.32
C THR A 2 -0.89 -24.52 -1.53
N THR A 3 -2.01 -23.87 -1.85
CA THR A 3 -3.28 -24.58 -2.07
C THR A 3 -3.28 -25.27 -3.44
N THR A 4 -4.13 -26.29 -3.62
CA THR A 4 -4.33 -26.93 -4.93
C THR A 4 -4.75 -25.92 -6.00
N ALA A 5 -5.55 -24.92 -5.62
CA ALA A 5 -5.96 -23.83 -6.48
C ALA A 5 -4.77 -22.93 -6.89
N ASP A 6 -3.85 -22.61 -5.97
CA ASP A 6 -2.63 -21.85 -6.28
C ASP A 6 -1.74 -22.57 -7.30
N VAL A 7 -1.57 -23.88 -7.13
CA VAL A 7 -0.82 -24.71 -8.09
C VAL A 7 -1.48 -24.67 -9.46
N ARG A 8 -2.82 -24.75 -9.50
CA ARG A 8 -3.57 -24.70 -10.75
C ARG A 8 -3.48 -23.36 -11.45
N LEU A 9 -3.56 -22.25 -10.71
CA LEU A 9 -3.36 -20.90 -11.25
C LEU A 9 -1.97 -20.73 -11.83
N ARG A 10 -0.93 -21.21 -11.13
CA ARG A 10 0.45 -21.17 -11.65
C ARG A 10 0.56 -21.96 -12.96
N HIS A 11 -0.05 -23.13 -13.02
CA HIS A 11 -0.04 -23.96 -14.22
C HIS A 11 -0.73 -23.27 -15.41
N ILE A 12 -1.84 -22.56 -15.19
CA ILE A 12 -2.51 -21.78 -16.25
C ILE A 12 -1.56 -20.71 -16.82
N VAL A 13 -0.82 -20.00 -15.96
CA VAL A 13 0.16 -19.00 -16.38
C VAL A 13 1.30 -19.64 -17.17
N GLU A 14 1.87 -20.74 -16.66
CA GLU A 14 2.96 -21.48 -17.32
C GLU A 14 2.54 -21.99 -18.70
N GLN A 15 1.36 -22.62 -18.81
CA GLN A 15 0.82 -23.10 -20.09
C GLN A 15 0.60 -21.98 -21.08
N SER A 16 0.06 -20.83 -20.62
CA SER A 16 -0.15 -19.65 -21.47
C SER A 16 1.18 -19.05 -21.93
N ALA A 17 2.19 -19.01 -21.07
CA ALA A 17 3.52 -18.54 -21.43
C ALA A 17 4.16 -19.44 -22.49
N VAL A 18 4.15 -20.76 -22.30
CA VAL A 18 4.67 -21.72 -23.27
C VAL A 18 3.97 -21.57 -24.62
N ALA A 19 2.64 -21.44 -24.63
CA ALA A 19 1.87 -21.30 -25.87
C ALA A 19 2.14 -20.00 -26.65
N LEU A 20 2.53 -18.92 -25.95
CA LEU A 20 2.84 -17.62 -26.54
C LEU A 20 4.33 -17.44 -26.85
N THR A 21 5.18 -18.37 -26.43
CA THR A 21 6.63 -18.27 -26.61
C THR A 21 6.98 -18.57 -28.07
N ASP A 22 7.70 -17.65 -28.70
CA ASP A 22 8.18 -17.80 -30.08
C ASP A 22 9.39 -18.75 -30.19
N ALA A 23 9.87 -18.94 -31.42
CA ALA A 23 11.02 -19.80 -31.71
C ALA A 23 12.33 -19.34 -31.04
N ASP A 24 12.42 -18.05 -30.66
CA ASP A 24 13.57 -17.47 -29.97
C ASP A 24 13.42 -17.51 -28.43
N GLY A 25 12.34 -18.11 -27.92
CA GLY A 25 12.08 -18.21 -26.49
C GLY A 25 11.47 -16.95 -25.87
N ARG A 26 10.89 -16.04 -26.67
CA ARG A 26 10.34 -14.76 -26.20
C ARG A 26 8.83 -14.76 -26.21
N PHE A 27 8.23 -14.05 -25.24
CA PHE A 27 6.81 -13.74 -25.22
C PHE A 27 6.60 -12.35 -24.60
N HIS A 28 5.54 -11.65 -25.01
CA HIS A 28 5.20 -10.34 -24.46
C HIS A 28 4.34 -10.47 -23.20
N LYS A 29 4.74 -9.80 -22.12
CA LYS A 29 4.00 -9.75 -20.85
C LYS A 29 2.52 -9.35 -21.03
N ARG A 30 2.24 -8.39 -21.92
CA ARG A 30 0.86 -7.96 -22.21
C ARG A 30 0.03 -9.12 -22.77
N HIS A 31 0.54 -9.82 -23.78
CA HIS A 31 -0.15 -10.96 -24.38
C HIS A 31 -0.33 -12.11 -23.38
N LEU A 32 0.67 -12.35 -22.52
CA LEU A 32 0.52 -13.33 -21.44
C LEU A 32 -0.60 -12.94 -20.46
N THR A 33 -0.70 -11.67 -20.12
CA THR A 33 -1.77 -11.16 -19.23
C THR A 33 -3.14 -11.35 -19.86
N ASP A 34 -3.28 -11.04 -21.15
CA ASP A 34 -4.54 -11.18 -21.87
C ASP A 34 -4.92 -12.67 -22.04
N ALA A 35 -3.97 -13.55 -22.39
CA ALA A 35 -4.22 -14.99 -22.49
C ALA A 35 -4.60 -15.63 -21.14
N VAL A 36 -3.95 -15.23 -20.04
CA VAL A 36 -4.32 -15.70 -18.70
C VAL A 36 -5.72 -15.21 -18.34
N ARG A 37 -6.07 -13.96 -18.65
CA ARG A 37 -7.43 -13.43 -18.44
C ARG A 37 -8.47 -14.25 -19.19
N GLU A 38 -8.23 -14.57 -20.45
CA GLU A 38 -9.13 -15.41 -21.26
C GLU A 38 -9.30 -16.80 -20.66
N GLN A 39 -8.22 -17.43 -20.20
CA GLN A 39 -8.26 -18.75 -19.53
C GLN A 39 -9.07 -18.71 -18.23
N LEU A 40 -8.93 -17.64 -17.44
CA LEU A 40 -9.66 -17.47 -16.18
C LEU A 40 -11.15 -17.12 -16.38
N ALA A 41 -11.50 -16.53 -17.53
CA ALA A 41 -12.87 -16.16 -17.88
C ALA A 41 -13.73 -17.33 -18.36
N ARG A 42 -13.15 -18.52 -18.61
CA ARG A 42 -13.89 -19.67 -19.10
C ARG A 42 -14.94 -20.16 -18.10
N GLU A 43 -16.14 -20.45 -18.59
CA GLU A 43 -17.30 -20.82 -17.77
C GLU A 43 -17.08 -22.12 -16.99
N ASP A 44 -16.33 -23.06 -17.55
CA ASP A 44 -16.05 -24.40 -17.00
C ASP A 44 -14.92 -24.46 -15.97
N LEU A 45 -14.21 -23.35 -15.71
CA LEU A 45 -13.13 -23.34 -14.73
C LEU A 45 -13.69 -23.58 -13.32
N ASP A 46 -13.02 -24.49 -12.59
CA ASP A 46 -13.33 -24.87 -11.21
C ASP A 46 -13.61 -23.63 -10.33
N PRO A 47 -14.77 -23.56 -9.66
CA PRO A 47 -15.14 -22.45 -8.78
C PRO A 47 -14.07 -22.09 -7.73
N HIS A 48 -13.33 -23.06 -7.19
CA HIS A 48 -12.28 -22.81 -6.21
C HIS A 48 -11.06 -22.13 -6.82
N VAL A 49 -10.74 -22.44 -8.08
CA VAL A 49 -9.66 -21.79 -8.83
C VAL A 49 -10.05 -20.36 -9.18
N LYS A 50 -11.31 -20.13 -9.58
CA LYS A 50 -11.86 -18.78 -9.78
C LYS A 50 -11.83 -17.95 -8.50
N ALA A 51 -12.28 -18.50 -7.38
CA ALA A 51 -12.24 -17.83 -6.08
C ALA A 51 -10.79 -17.45 -5.70
N ALA A 52 -9.85 -18.38 -5.83
CA ALA A 52 -8.44 -18.10 -5.55
C ALA A 52 -7.84 -17.01 -6.47
N ALA A 53 -8.26 -16.96 -7.75
CA ALA A 53 -7.83 -15.90 -8.66
C ALA A 53 -8.37 -14.51 -8.23
N LEU A 54 -9.64 -14.46 -7.83
CA LEU A 54 -10.27 -13.24 -7.32
C LEU A 54 -9.62 -12.78 -6.02
N ASP A 55 -9.32 -13.70 -5.10
CA ASP A 55 -8.63 -13.38 -3.85
C ASP A 55 -7.24 -12.78 -4.10
N LYS A 56 -6.48 -13.36 -5.04
CA LYS A 56 -5.17 -12.80 -5.44
C LYS A 56 -5.30 -11.42 -6.08
N LEU A 57 -6.30 -11.21 -6.92
CA LEU A 57 -6.57 -9.90 -7.52
C LEU A 57 -6.93 -8.88 -6.43
N ALA A 58 -7.85 -9.23 -5.52
CA ALA A 58 -8.24 -8.39 -4.40
C ALA A 58 -7.03 -8.04 -3.52
N GLN A 59 -6.20 -9.02 -3.16
CA GLN A 59 -4.98 -8.79 -2.39
C GLN A 59 -4.00 -7.86 -3.11
N SER A 60 -3.82 -8.04 -4.42
CA SER A 60 -2.97 -7.16 -5.23
C SER A 60 -3.50 -5.74 -5.29
N LEU A 61 -4.82 -5.55 -5.44
CA LEU A 61 -5.47 -4.24 -5.46
C LEU A 61 -5.35 -3.55 -4.10
N VAL A 62 -5.61 -4.26 -3.00
CA VAL A 62 -5.48 -3.75 -1.64
C VAL A 62 -4.03 -3.36 -1.35
N THR A 63 -3.06 -4.20 -1.70
CA THR A 63 -1.63 -3.90 -1.56
C THR A 63 -1.26 -2.65 -2.36
N GLY A 64 -1.67 -2.58 -3.63
CA GLY A 64 -1.43 -1.42 -4.48
C GLY A 64 -2.02 -0.14 -3.91
N PHE A 65 -3.27 -0.18 -3.42
CA PHE A 65 -3.93 0.94 -2.76
C PHE A 65 -3.12 1.43 -1.55
N GLY A 66 -2.67 0.51 -0.70
CA GLY A 66 -1.81 0.85 0.44
C GLY A 66 -0.47 1.46 0.03
N GLU A 67 0.18 0.96 -1.02
CA GLU A 67 1.47 1.51 -1.51
C GLU A 67 1.34 2.92 -2.13
N HIS A 68 0.23 3.19 -2.81
CA HIS A 68 -0.05 4.51 -3.37
C HIS A 68 -0.33 5.57 -2.30
N ARG A 69 -0.83 5.13 -1.14
CA ARG A 69 -1.16 6.00 0.00
C ARG A 69 -0.13 5.92 1.13
N ASN A 70 1.05 5.35 0.88
CA ASN A 70 2.12 5.40 1.88
C ASN A 70 2.52 6.88 2.12
N PRO A 71 2.67 7.31 3.39
CA PRO A 71 3.16 8.65 3.72
C PRO A 71 4.52 8.90 3.09
N ARG A 72 4.68 10.04 2.43
CA ARG A 72 5.92 10.45 1.74
C ARG A 72 6.23 11.91 2.02
N ARG A 73 7.51 12.27 1.97
CA ARG A 73 7.94 13.65 2.15
C ARG A 73 7.38 14.55 1.06
N ARG A 74 6.65 15.58 1.46
CA ARG A 74 6.06 16.59 0.57
C ARG A 74 6.97 17.81 0.45
N ARG A 75 6.67 18.71 -0.50
CA ARG A 75 7.43 19.95 -0.71
C ARG A 75 7.47 20.84 0.54
N SER A 76 6.42 20.78 1.37
CA SER A 76 6.34 21.45 2.67
C SER A 76 7.22 20.81 3.77
N GLY A 77 7.89 19.69 3.48
CA GLY A 77 8.73 18.98 4.44
C GLY A 77 7.98 18.09 5.42
N THR A 78 6.65 18.10 5.45
CA THR A 78 5.83 17.19 6.27
C THR A 78 5.59 15.85 5.56
N LEU A 79 5.33 14.80 6.35
CA LEU A 79 4.81 13.51 5.88
C LEU A 79 3.28 13.48 5.86
N PHE A 80 2.60 14.44 6.50
CA PHE A 80 1.15 14.42 6.65
C PHE A 80 0.42 14.62 5.33
N HIS A 81 -0.59 13.78 5.11
CA HIS A 81 -1.69 14.05 4.21
C HIS A 81 -2.91 13.26 4.68
N PRO A 82 -4.11 13.87 4.70
CA PRO A 82 -5.27 13.24 5.32
C PRO A 82 -5.67 11.91 4.66
N GLN A 83 -5.39 11.75 3.36
CA GLN A 83 -5.71 10.54 2.60
C GLN A 83 -4.56 9.53 2.56
N ASP A 84 -3.42 9.79 3.20
CA ASP A 84 -2.36 8.79 3.32
C ASP A 84 -2.69 7.80 4.45
N ILE A 85 -2.07 6.62 4.43
CA ILE A 85 -2.39 5.49 5.31
C ILE A 85 -1.19 5.13 6.18
N VAL A 86 -1.40 5.17 7.49
CA VAL A 86 -0.52 4.61 8.50
C VAL A 86 -0.76 3.10 8.57
N LYS A 87 0.23 2.30 8.17
CA LYS A 87 0.16 0.83 8.26
C LYS A 87 0.66 0.39 9.64
N LEU A 88 -0.28 -0.02 10.48
CA LEU A 88 -0.01 -0.63 11.78
C LEU A 88 0.32 -2.11 11.60
N GLY A 89 0.81 -2.75 12.66
CA GLY A 89 1.17 -4.15 12.63
C GLY A 89 -0.08 -5.01 12.37
N THR A 90 0.11 -6.29 12.08
CA THR A 90 -1.02 -7.26 12.00
C THR A 90 -2.07 -7.00 10.90
N GLY A 91 -1.81 -6.07 9.97
CA GLY A 91 -2.71 -5.76 8.86
C GLY A 91 -3.73 -4.65 9.14
N ILE A 92 -3.60 -3.94 10.26
CA ILE A 92 -4.47 -2.80 10.60
C ILE A 92 -3.95 -1.53 9.92
N TRP A 93 -4.80 -0.82 9.19
CA TRP A 93 -4.47 0.41 8.47
C TRP A 93 -5.33 1.56 8.97
N VAL A 94 -4.73 2.72 9.21
CA VAL A 94 -5.43 3.92 9.70
C VAL A 94 -5.14 5.07 8.75
N TRP A 95 -6.18 5.81 8.36
CA TRP A 95 -6.01 7.06 7.63
C TRP A 95 -5.24 8.06 8.50
N MET A 96 -4.22 8.72 7.95
CA MET A 96 -3.41 9.68 8.72
C MET A 96 -4.27 10.76 9.39
N ASP A 97 -5.33 11.23 8.74
CA ASP A 97 -6.28 12.18 9.34
C ASP A 97 -6.85 11.70 10.69
N ARG A 98 -7.12 10.40 10.79
CA ARG A 98 -7.76 9.75 11.94
C ARG A 98 -6.79 9.05 12.88
N ALA A 99 -5.50 9.09 12.58
CA ALA A 99 -4.49 8.47 13.43
C ALA A 99 -4.44 9.17 14.80
N THR A 100 -4.37 8.37 15.86
CA THR A 100 -4.12 8.85 17.23
C THR A 100 -2.63 8.86 17.53
N ASP A 101 -2.26 9.37 18.70
CA ASP A 101 -0.89 9.26 19.23
C ASP A 101 -0.43 7.80 19.35
N SER A 102 -1.29 6.89 19.79
CA SER A 102 -0.98 5.46 19.91
C SER A 102 -0.68 4.83 18.55
N ASP A 103 -1.43 5.20 17.50
CA ASP A 103 -1.23 4.69 16.14
C ASP A 103 0.13 5.14 15.58
N LEU A 104 0.49 6.42 15.80
CA LEU A 104 1.78 6.96 15.39
C LEU A 104 2.95 6.30 16.12
N LEU A 105 2.80 6.01 17.42
CA LEU A 105 3.79 5.27 18.18
C LEU A 105 3.98 3.84 17.65
N GLU A 106 2.89 3.16 17.31
CA GLU A 106 2.97 1.82 16.73
C GLU A 106 3.65 1.85 15.35
N TRP A 107 3.26 2.80 14.50
CA TRP A 107 3.87 2.99 13.18
C TRP A 107 5.37 3.28 13.27
N SER A 108 5.76 4.15 14.19
CA SER A 108 7.16 4.42 14.50
C SER A 108 7.92 3.16 14.91
N ARG A 109 7.36 2.31 15.78
CA ARG A 109 7.98 1.04 16.19
C ARG A 109 8.14 0.07 15.02
N LEU A 110 7.20 0.05 14.07
CA LEU A 110 7.30 -0.76 12.85
C LEU A 110 8.39 -0.26 11.92
N SER A 111 8.44 1.05 11.68
CA SER A 111 9.51 1.69 10.90
C SER A 111 10.88 1.39 11.51
N ARG A 112 11.06 1.49 12.84
CA ARG A 112 12.32 1.11 13.52
C ARG A 112 12.74 -0.35 13.27
N ARG A 113 11.78 -1.28 13.23
CA ARG A 113 12.07 -2.70 12.92
C ARG A 113 12.50 -2.90 11.47
N ASN A 114 11.98 -2.08 10.54
CA ASN A 114 12.38 -2.09 9.13
C ASN A 114 13.73 -1.39 8.89
N ARG A 115 14.06 -0.38 9.71
CA ARG A 115 15.33 0.37 9.66
C ARG A 115 16.59 -0.48 9.78
N ALA A 116 16.51 -1.62 10.47
CA ALA A 116 17.61 -2.60 10.49
C ALA A 116 17.99 -3.13 9.07
N ARG A 117 17.24 -2.75 8.03
CA ARG A 117 17.51 -3.05 6.61
C ARG A 117 17.64 -1.83 5.68
N VAL A 118 17.22 -0.61 6.05
CA VAL A 118 17.22 0.60 5.17
C VAL A 118 17.30 1.89 6.01
N ASP A 119 18.32 2.75 5.80
CA ASP A 119 18.67 3.80 6.77
C ASP A 119 17.97 5.17 6.63
N LEU A 120 17.62 5.64 5.43
CA LEU A 120 17.26 7.06 5.25
C LEU A 120 15.78 7.39 5.46
N ALA A 121 14.86 6.62 4.86
CA ALA A 121 13.42 6.91 4.92
C ALA A 121 12.85 6.75 6.33
N ASP A 122 13.42 5.83 7.12
CA ASP A 122 12.96 5.59 8.47
C ASP A 122 13.38 6.70 9.44
N ALA A 123 14.48 7.44 9.17
CA ALA A 123 14.90 8.59 9.98
C ALA A 123 13.84 9.71 9.96
N GLU A 124 13.36 10.05 8.77
CA GLU A 124 12.33 11.08 8.57
C GLU A 124 11.02 10.73 9.28
N VAL A 125 10.63 9.44 9.32
CA VAL A 125 9.45 8.97 10.06
C VAL A 125 9.60 9.20 11.56
N GLN A 126 10.80 9.02 12.13
CA GLN A 126 10.99 9.23 13.57
C GLN A 126 10.94 10.69 13.94
N ASP A 127 11.67 11.54 13.22
CA ASP A 127 11.68 12.98 13.48
C ASP A 127 10.27 13.55 13.36
N TYR A 128 9.50 13.08 12.38
CA TYR A 128 8.10 13.42 12.23
C TYR A 128 7.26 12.97 13.43
N VAL A 129 7.32 11.69 13.81
CA VAL A 129 6.52 11.15 14.93
C VAL A 129 6.88 11.81 16.25
N ASP A 130 8.15 12.00 16.55
CA ASP A 130 8.60 12.58 17.83
C ASP A 130 8.05 14.01 17.99
N GLN A 131 8.11 14.84 16.95
CA GLN A 131 7.51 16.18 16.94
C GLN A 131 5.98 16.15 17.18
N ARG A 132 5.26 15.18 16.61
CA ARG A 132 3.80 15.09 16.75
C ARG A 132 3.39 14.59 18.13
N ILE A 133 4.15 13.66 18.71
CA ILE A 133 3.89 13.17 20.07
C ILE A 133 4.11 14.29 21.09
N ASP A 134 5.16 15.08 20.94
CA ASP A 134 5.36 16.23 21.83
C ASP A 134 4.26 17.29 21.68
N ALA A 135 3.75 17.49 20.46
CA ALA A 135 2.60 18.37 20.22
C ALA A 135 1.29 17.82 20.83
N PHE A 136 0.99 16.52 20.71
CA PHE A 136 -0.16 15.91 21.39
C PHE A 136 -0.08 16.06 22.92
N ARG A 137 1.13 15.95 23.50
CA ARG A 137 1.33 16.17 24.94
C ARG A 137 1.08 17.63 25.35
N ALA A 138 1.47 18.58 24.51
CA ALA A 138 1.24 20.00 24.75
C ALA A 138 -0.23 20.42 24.53
N HIS A 139 -0.98 19.67 23.73
CA HIS A 139 -2.36 19.94 23.33
C HIS A 139 -3.26 18.73 23.63
N ALA A 140 -3.40 18.40 24.91
CA ALA A 140 -4.08 17.17 25.38
C ALA A 140 -5.59 17.09 25.06
N ASP A 141 -6.20 18.19 24.62
CA ASP A 141 -7.58 18.28 24.14
C ASP A 141 -7.75 17.82 22.68
N VAL A 142 -6.64 17.71 21.93
CA VAL A 142 -6.64 17.28 20.54
C VAL A 142 -6.47 15.77 20.44
N VAL A 143 -7.46 15.10 19.83
CA VAL A 143 -7.52 13.62 19.77
C VAL A 143 -6.96 13.06 18.46
N TYR A 144 -7.17 13.75 17.34
CA TYR A 144 -6.82 13.26 16.00
C TYR A 144 -5.68 14.06 15.37
N LEU A 145 -4.83 13.38 14.60
CA LEU A 145 -3.70 14.01 13.93
C LEU A 145 -4.12 15.10 12.95
N GLY A 146 -5.21 14.93 12.20
CA GLY A 146 -5.69 15.96 11.27
C GLY A 146 -6.05 17.29 11.96
N ASP A 147 -6.57 17.23 13.19
CA ASP A 147 -6.85 18.42 13.99
C ASP A 147 -5.56 19.05 14.51
N LEU A 148 -4.61 18.23 14.96
CA LEU A 148 -3.30 18.70 15.42
C LEU A 148 -2.51 19.38 14.30
N GLU A 149 -2.50 18.82 13.10
CA GLU A 149 -1.80 19.38 11.93
C GLU A 149 -2.38 20.73 11.53
N ARG A 150 -3.70 20.91 11.60
CA ARG A 150 -4.35 22.19 11.30
C ARG A 150 -4.08 23.25 12.37
N VAL A 151 -4.22 22.88 13.65
CA VAL A 151 -4.16 23.83 14.77
C VAL A 151 -2.73 24.20 15.16
N VAL A 152 -1.81 23.24 15.16
CA VAL A 152 -0.45 23.42 15.67
C VAL A 152 0.56 23.61 14.55
N PHE A 153 0.43 22.86 13.45
CA PHE A 153 1.38 22.87 12.34
C PHE A 153 0.92 23.68 11.13
N GLY A 154 -0.26 24.31 11.21
CA GLY A 154 -0.78 25.21 10.18
C GLY A 154 -1.08 24.53 8.84
N TRP A 155 -1.34 23.22 8.83
CA TRP A 155 -1.69 22.52 7.61
C TRP A 155 -3.01 23.06 7.02
N ALA A 156 -2.99 23.38 5.72
CA ALA A 156 -4.16 23.82 4.96
C ALA A 156 -4.23 23.06 3.63
N GLU A 157 -5.42 22.93 3.04
CA GLU A 157 -5.65 22.15 1.81
C GLU A 157 -4.78 22.58 0.63
N ASP A 158 -4.37 23.86 0.55
CA ASP A 158 -3.42 24.36 -0.46
C ASP A 158 -2.03 23.69 -0.38
N HIS A 159 -1.72 22.98 0.70
CA HIS A 159 -0.49 22.18 0.87
C HIS A 159 -0.63 20.76 0.29
N ALA A 160 -1.82 20.36 -0.16
CA ALA A 160 -2.08 19.06 -0.77
C ALA A 160 -1.61 18.95 -2.23
N ASP A 161 -1.05 20.02 -2.79
CA ASP A 161 -0.80 20.08 -4.23
C ASP A 161 0.25 19.08 -4.73
N GLN A 162 -0.22 18.28 -5.70
CA GLN A 162 0.46 17.30 -6.56
C GLN A 162 0.58 15.87 -6.02
N THR A 163 -0.55 15.18 -5.92
CA THR A 163 -0.62 13.80 -6.44
C THR A 163 -1.91 13.59 -7.23
N ASP A 164 -2.22 14.57 -8.08
CA ASP A 164 -3.25 14.42 -9.10
C ASP A 164 -2.80 13.32 -10.06
N LEU A 165 -3.49 12.19 -9.99
CA LEU A 165 -3.88 11.32 -11.10
C LEU A 165 -2.95 11.43 -12.33
N ARG A 166 -1.74 10.85 -12.24
CA ARG A 166 -1.00 10.49 -13.45
C ARG A 166 -1.64 9.25 -14.08
N ARG A 167 -2.70 9.55 -14.85
CA ARG A 167 -3.19 8.92 -16.09
C ARG A 167 -3.63 7.45 -16.04
N SER A 168 -4.96 7.29 -16.09
CA SER A 168 -5.72 6.65 -17.18
C SER A 168 -4.94 5.80 -18.16
#